data_AF-A0A661JFY8-F1
#
_entry.id   AF-A0A661JFY8-F1
#
_cell.length_a   1.000
_cell.length_b   1.000
_cell.length_c   1.000
_cell.angle_alpha   90.00
_cell.angle_beta   90.00
_cell.angle_gamma   90.00
#
_symmetry.space_group_name_H-M   'P 1'
#
loop_
_entity.id
_entity.type
_entity.pdbx_description
1 polymer ?
#
loop_
_entity_poly.entity_id
_entity_poly.type
_entity_poly.pdbx_seq_one_letter_code
_entity_poly.pdbx_strand_id
1 'polypeptide(L)'
;MTITLAVFAFLTPPVAVVALIAAKLAEADYIKAAIEATKVAIGGFLIPFMFAYAPVLLFQRQELSSAMMAIVASVSCLLVFEISFVGYFSSKCDFFERFIALMSGISLFCFFILNKQLLFIRGLSLLAFLILIQIHKKKGLIREAKD
;
A
#
# COMPACT_ATOMS: atom_id res chain seq x y z
N MET A 1 11.35 -4.90 19.23
CA MET A 1 11.00 -3.83 18.27
C MET A 1 12.21 -3.29 17.49
N THR A 2 13.45 -3.46 17.96
CA THR A 2 14.67 -2.94 17.31
C THR A 2 15.08 -3.67 16.03
N ILE A 3 14.78 -4.97 15.91
CA ILE A 3 15.19 -5.79 14.74
C ILE A 3 14.43 -5.37 13.48
N THR A 4 13.14 -5.02 13.59
CA THR A 4 12.29 -4.73 12.43
C THR A 4 12.72 -3.45 11.70
N LEU A 5 13.01 -2.37 12.45
CA LEU A 5 13.48 -1.11 11.87
C LEU A 5 14.90 -1.23 11.28
N ALA A 6 15.75 -2.07 11.89
CA ALA A 6 17.10 -2.34 11.38
C ALA A 6 17.06 -3.00 9.99
N VAL A 7 16.11 -3.93 9.76
CA VAL A 7 15.95 -4.57 8.44
C VAL A 7 15.49 -3.56 7.37
N PHE A 8 14.56 -2.66 7.70
CA PHE A 8 14.11 -1.62 6.76
C PHE A 8 15.20 -0.60 6.40
N ALA A 9 16.17 -0.34 7.29
CA ALA A 9 17.29 0.56 7.01
C ALA A 9 18.19 0.06 5.86
N PHE A 10 18.23 -1.25 5.62
CA PHE A 10 18.97 -1.84 4.50
C PHE A 10 18.26 -1.74 3.14
N LEU A 11 17.07 -1.12 3.07
CA LEU A 11 16.35 -0.87 1.82
C LEU A 11 16.51 0.58 1.31
N THR A 12 16.83 1.55 2.16
CA THR A 12 16.88 2.98 1.79
C THR A 12 18.24 3.42 1.23
N PRO A 13 18.31 4.20 0.12
CA PRO A 13 19.57 4.79 -0.35
C PRO A 13 20.00 5.81 0.72
N PRO A 14 21.15 5.66 1.41
CA PRO A 14 22.51 5.41 0.93
C PRO A 14 23.22 4.18 1.53
N VAL A 15 22.52 3.35 2.32
CA VAL A 15 23.08 2.21 3.11
C VAL A 15 22.42 0.88 2.73
N ALA A 16 21.83 0.78 1.54
CA ALA A 16 21.07 -0.38 1.10
C ALA A 16 21.96 -1.57 0.69
N VAL A 17 22.72 -2.14 1.63
CA VAL A 17 23.73 -3.20 1.38
C VAL A 17 23.10 -4.44 0.74
N VAL A 18 21.88 -4.81 1.15
CA VAL A 18 21.15 -5.95 0.57
C VAL A 18 20.77 -5.67 -0.88
N ALA A 19 20.25 -4.47 -1.16
CA ALA A 19 19.92 -4.05 -2.52
C ALA A 19 21.16 -3.96 -3.41
N LEU A 20 22.32 -3.57 -2.87
CA LEU A 20 23.60 -3.54 -3.59
C LEU A 20 24.04 -4.94 -4.04
N ILE A 21 23.98 -5.92 -3.14
CA ILE A 21 24.36 -7.31 -3.46
C ILE A 21 23.38 -7.89 -4.49
N ALA A 22 22.07 -7.69 -4.29
CA ALA A 22 21.04 -8.16 -5.22
C ALA A 22 21.17 -7.51 -6.61
N ALA A 23 21.42 -6.20 -6.67
CA ALA A 23 21.61 -5.47 -7.94
C ALA A 23 22.86 -5.95 -8.69
N LYS A 24 23.96 -6.23 -7.97
CA LYS A 24 25.17 -6.83 -8.58
C LYS A 24 24.94 -8.23 -9.12
N LEU A 25 24.13 -9.04 -8.44
CA LEU A 25 23.77 -10.38 -8.91
C LEU A 25 22.86 -10.33 -10.14
N ALA A 26 22.00 -9.31 -10.24
CA ALA A 26 21.04 -9.13 -11.33
C ALA A 26 21.55 -8.21 -12.46
N GLU A 27 22.82 -7.80 -12.43
CA GLU A 27 23.44 -6.86 -13.38
C GLU A 27 22.64 -5.55 -13.58
N ALA A 28 21.93 -5.11 -12.54
CA ALA A 28 21.05 -3.94 -12.57
C ALA A 28 21.68 -2.72 -11.89
N ASP A 29 21.16 -1.54 -12.21
CA ASP A 29 21.55 -0.28 -11.56
C ASP A 29 21.10 -0.28 -10.09
N TYR A 30 22.07 -0.27 -9.18
CA TYR A 30 21.87 -0.24 -7.73
C TYR A 30 20.95 0.91 -7.29
N ILE A 31 21.15 2.12 -7.83
CA ILE A 31 20.41 3.30 -7.37
C ILE A 31 18.93 3.15 -7.73
N LYS A 32 18.63 2.67 -8.93
CA LYS A 32 17.24 2.41 -9.36
C LYS A 32 16.60 1.32 -8.50
N ALA A 33 17.30 0.22 -8.26
CA ALA A 33 16.80 -0.87 -7.42
C ALA A 33 16.52 -0.42 -5.98
N ALA A 34 17.42 0.36 -5.38
CA ALA A 34 17.24 0.89 -4.03
C ALA A 34 16.07 1.88 -3.92
N ILE A 35 15.86 2.72 -4.94
CA ILE A 35 14.72 3.65 -4.99
C ILE A 35 13.40 2.88 -5.06
N GLU A 36 13.28 1.87 -5.93
CA GLU A 36 12.06 1.07 -6.02
C GLU A 36 11.81 0.27 -4.73
N ALA A 37 12.85 -0.32 -4.14
CA ALA A 37 12.74 -1.01 -2.86
C ALA A 37 12.24 -0.08 -1.74
N THR A 38 12.70 1.17 -1.73
CA THR A 38 12.26 2.17 -0.75
C THR A 38 10.79 2.52 -0.91
N LYS A 39 10.29 2.67 -2.15
CA LYS A 39 8.86 2.97 -2.37
C LYS A 39 7.95 1.90 -1.78
N VAL A 40 8.35 0.63 -1.90
CA VAL A 40 7.62 -0.50 -1.30
C VAL A 40 7.78 -0.50 0.23
N ALA A 41 8.96 -0.17 0.74
CA ALA A 41 9.23 -0.11 2.18
C ALA A 41 8.35 0.91 2.95
N ILE A 42 7.84 1.95 2.27
CA ILE A 42 6.91 2.94 2.86
C ILE A 42 5.65 2.26 3.44
N GLY A 43 5.14 1.21 2.79
CA GLY A 43 4.00 0.44 3.31
C GLY A 43 4.29 -0.19 4.67
N GLY A 44 5.52 -0.69 4.85
CA GLY A 44 6.01 -1.25 6.12
C GLY A 44 6.06 -0.23 7.26
N PHE A 45 6.36 1.04 6.96
CA PHE A 45 6.34 2.12 7.96
C PHE A 45 4.92 2.47 8.44
N LEU A 46 3.88 2.16 7.67
CA LEU A 46 2.49 2.43 8.06
C LEU A 46 1.98 1.42 9.11
N ILE A 47 2.50 0.19 9.09
CA ILE A 47 2.03 -0.92 9.92
C ILE A 47 2.08 -0.60 11.44
N PRO A 48 3.16 -0.04 12.01
CA PRO A 48 3.19 0.35 13.43
C PRO A 48 2.09 1.35 13.80
N PHE A 49 1.80 2.31 12.93
CA PHE A 49 0.73 3.30 13.16
C PHE A 49 -0.65 2.63 13.13
N MET A 50 -0.85 1.68 12.23
CA MET A 50 -2.10 0.93 12.18
C MET A 50 -2.33 0.12 13.45
N PHE A 51 -1.30 -0.53 14.00
CA PHE A 51 -1.42 -1.22 15.31
C PHE A 51 -1.73 -0.27 16.47
N ALA A 52 -1.23 0.97 16.43
CA ALA A 52 -1.52 1.97 17.46
C ALA A 52 -2.99 2.45 17.44
N TYR A 53 -3.58 2.59 16.24
CA TYR A 53 -4.94 3.13 16.07
C TYR A 53 -6.03 2.08 15.84
N ALA A 54 -5.67 0.83 15.56
CA ALA A 54 -6.63 -0.26 15.33
C ALA A 54 -6.66 -1.23 16.53
N PRO A 55 -7.51 -0.98 17.55
CA PRO A 55 -7.64 -1.87 18.71
C PRO A 55 -8.01 -3.31 18.35
N VAL A 56 -8.67 -3.53 17.19
CA VAL A 56 -8.96 -4.88 16.69
C VAL A 56 -7.69 -5.68 16.39
N LEU A 57 -6.65 -5.02 15.90
CA LEU A 57 -5.39 -5.69 15.53
C LEU A 57 -4.65 -6.18 16.78
N LEU A 58 -4.97 -5.60 17.94
CA LEU A 58 -4.46 -5.98 19.25
C LEU A 58 -5.30 -7.06 19.94
N PHE A 59 -6.23 -7.71 19.21
CA PHE A 59 -7.11 -8.74 19.76
C PHE A 59 -7.93 -8.29 20.97
N GLN A 60 -8.20 -6.98 21.09
CA GLN A 60 -9.09 -6.48 22.14
C GLN A 60 -10.53 -6.91 21.84
N ARG A 61 -11.30 -7.23 22.90
CA ARG A 61 -12.70 -7.64 22.74
C ARG A 61 -13.50 -6.53 22.06
N GLN A 62 -13.99 -6.84 20.87
CA GLN A 62 -14.96 -6.03 20.13
C GLN A 62 -16.07 -6.93 19.59
N GLU A 63 -17.17 -6.32 19.15
CA GLU A 63 -18.18 -7.04 18.40
C GLU A 63 -17.59 -7.67 17.14
N LEU A 64 -18.09 -8.85 16.75
CA LEU A 64 -17.61 -9.57 15.57
C LEU A 64 -17.74 -8.71 14.30
N SER A 65 -18.82 -7.93 14.21
CA SER A 65 -19.11 -7.01 13.10
C SER A 65 -18.05 -5.90 12.96
N SER A 66 -17.71 -5.22 14.06
CA SER A 66 -16.68 -4.20 14.07
C SER A 66 -15.30 -4.78 13.81
N ALA A 67 -15.05 -6.00 14.29
CA ALA A 67 -13.78 -6.67 14.07
C ALA A 67 -13.55 -6.97 12.57
N MET A 68 -14.56 -7.53 11.89
CA MET A 68 -14.48 -7.79 10.44
C MET A 68 -14.28 -6.51 9.64
N MET A 69 -15.02 -5.44 9.97
CA MET A 69 -14.87 -4.14 9.29
C MET A 69 -13.46 -3.58 9.44
N ALA A 70 -12.87 -3.65 10.64
CA ALA A 70 -11.55 -3.12 10.90
C ALA A 70 -10.43 -3.95 10.22
N ILE A 71 -10.59 -5.27 10.11
CA ILE A 71 -9.67 -6.12 9.32
C ILE A 71 -9.73 -5.73 7.85
N VAL A 72 -10.93 -5.64 7.27
CA VAL A 72 -11.10 -5.24 5.86
C VAL A 72 -10.52 -3.84 5.64
N ALA A 73 -10.79 -2.89 6.53
CA ALA A 73 -10.24 -1.54 6.47
C ALA A 73 -8.71 -1.54 6.53
N SER A 74 -8.11 -2.39 7.35
CA SER A 74 -6.65 -2.44 7.49
C SER A 74 -5.97 -2.94 6.23
N VAL A 75 -6.47 -4.05 5.67
CA VAL A 75 -5.90 -4.64 4.45
C VAL A 75 -6.09 -3.69 3.27
N SER A 76 -7.29 -3.12 3.11
CA SER A 76 -7.56 -2.15 2.06
C SER A 76 -6.75 -0.85 2.20
N CYS A 77 -6.56 -0.36 3.43
CA CYS A 77 -5.72 0.81 3.69
C CYS A 77 -4.27 0.58 3.26
N LEU A 78 -3.66 -0.54 3.67
CA LEU A 78 -2.29 -0.90 3.29
C LEU A 78 -2.13 -0.99 1.77
N LEU A 79 -3.02 -1.74 1.11
CA LEU A 79 -2.97 -1.93 -0.34
C LEU A 79 -3.02 -0.59 -1.09
N VAL A 80 -3.96 0.28 -0.72
CA VAL A 80 -4.18 1.53 -1.42
C VAL A 80 -3.02 2.52 -1.20
N PHE A 81 -2.43 2.56 0.00
CA PHE A 81 -1.23 3.35 0.25
C PHE A 81 -0.04 2.85 -0.57
N GLU A 82 0.19 1.54 -0.62
CA GLU A 82 1.25 0.95 -1.45
C GLU A 82 1.06 1.30 -2.93
N ILE A 83 -0.16 1.15 -3.47
CA ILE A 83 -0.47 1.51 -4.87
C ILE A 83 -0.17 2.98 -5.14
N SER A 84 -0.46 3.88 -4.20
CA SER A 84 -0.19 5.31 -4.37
C SER A 84 1.31 5.63 -4.41
N PHE A 85 2.11 5.04 -3.52
CA PHE A 85 3.55 5.28 -3.45
C PHE A 85 4.35 4.56 -4.55
N VAL A 86 4.03 3.30 -4.82
CA VAL A 86 4.69 2.49 -5.85
C VAL A 86 4.24 2.93 -7.25
N GLY A 87 2.98 3.36 -7.41
CA GLY A 87 2.42 3.74 -8.71
C GLY A 87 2.16 2.56 -9.64
N TYR A 88 2.05 1.35 -9.09
CA TYR A 88 1.81 0.13 -9.84
C TYR A 88 0.83 -0.76 -9.08
N PHE A 89 -0.14 -1.33 -9.81
CA PHE A 89 -1.05 -2.34 -9.27
C PHE A 89 -1.19 -3.53 -10.24
N SER A 90 -2.07 -3.43 -11.24
CA SER A 90 -2.18 -4.40 -12.35
C SER A 90 -1.62 -3.87 -13.67
N SER A 91 -1.41 -2.56 -13.74
CA SER A 91 -0.81 -1.80 -14.83
C SER A 91 -0.19 -0.52 -14.26
N LYS A 92 0.59 0.22 -15.04
CA LYS A 92 1.16 1.51 -14.61
C LYS A 92 0.03 2.47 -14.24
N CYS A 93 -0.01 2.92 -12.99
CA CYS A 93 -1.00 3.89 -12.53
C CYS A 93 -0.63 5.29 -13.01
N ASP A 94 -1.62 5.99 -13.57
CA ASP A 94 -1.45 7.39 -13.92
C ASP A 94 -1.46 8.28 -12.66
N PHE A 95 -1.00 9.53 -12.78
CA PHE A 95 -0.95 10.48 -11.66
C PHE A 95 -2.33 10.66 -11.00
N PHE A 96 -3.41 10.66 -11.80
CA PHE A 96 -4.78 10.70 -11.30
C PHE A 96 -5.18 9.45 -10.49
N GLU A 97 -4.82 8.25 -10.97
CA GLU A 97 -5.09 7.01 -10.25
C GLU A 97 -4.35 6.97 -8.90
N ARG A 98 -3.10 7.48 -8.87
CA ARG A 98 -2.31 7.60 -7.64
C ARG A 98 -2.94 8.56 -6.63
N PHE A 99 -3.54 9.65 -7.10
CA PHE A 99 -4.26 10.60 -6.24
C PHE A 99 -5.53 10.00 -5.66
N ILE A 100 -6.32 9.27 -6.47
CA ILE A 100 -7.51 8.55 -6.01
C ILE A 100 -7.12 7.51 -4.95
N ALA A 101 -6.02 6.78 -5.18
CA ALA A 101 -5.48 5.86 -4.18
C ALA A 101 -5.14 6.61 -2.88
N LEU A 102 -4.37 7.69 -2.94
CA LEU A 102 -4.02 8.47 -1.75
C LEU A 102 -5.25 8.94 -0.97
N MET A 103 -6.28 9.44 -1.66
CA MET A 103 -7.54 9.88 -1.02
C MET A 103 -8.31 8.72 -0.38
N SER A 104 -8.33 7.55 -1.03
CA SER A 104 -8.93 6.33 -0.46
C SER A 104 -8.18 5.87 0.79
N GLY A 105 -6.84 5.84 0.75
CA GLY A 105 -5.98 5.48 1.88
C GLY A 105 -6.16 6.42 3.06
N ILE A 106 -6.18 7.74 2.83
CA ILE A 106 -6.42 8.74 3.87
C ILE A 106 -7.82 8.56 4.48
N SER A 107 -8.85 8.32 3.68
CA SER A 107 -10.22 8.08 4.18
C SER A 107 -10.28 6.83 5.08
N LEU A 108 -9.61 5.74 4.69
CA LEU A 108 -9.54 4.51 5.48
C LEU A 108 -8.69 4.69 6.75
N PHE A 109 -7.62 5.48 6.69
CA PHE A 109 -6.81 5.81 7.86
C PHE A 109 -7.60 6.67 8.86
N CYS A 110 -8.32 7.68 8.38
CA CYS A 110 -9.19 8.50 9.22
C CYS A 110 -10.36 7.71 9.84
N PHE A 111 -10.81 6.62 9.20
CA PHE A 111 -11.79 5.71 9.79
C PHE A 111 -11.28 5.11 11.12
N PHE A 112 -10.00 4.72 11.20
CA PHE A 112 -9.41 4.20 12.44
C PHE A 112 -9.40 5.22 13.58
N ILE A 113 -9.21 6.51 13.27
CA ILE A 113 -9.15 7.57 14.27
C ILE A 113 -10.55 8.01 14.72
N LEU A 114 -11.47 8.19 13.77
CA LEU A 114 -12.78 8.82 14.02
C LEU A 114 -13.92 7.83 14.25
N ASN A 115 -13.71 6.52 14.01
CA ASN A 115 -14.72 5.45 14.09
C ASN A 115 -16.05 5.75 13.33
N LYS A 116 -16.00 6.62 12.31
CA LYS A 116 -17.18 6.97 11.50
C LYS A 116 -17.34 6.00 10.33
N GLN A 117 -18.40 5.19 10.34
CA GLN A 117 -18.71 4.22 9.28
C GLN A 117 -18.80 4.82 7.87
N LEU A 118 -19.21 6.10 7.75
CA LEU A 118 -19.23 6.81 6.47
C LEU A 118 -17.84 6.86 5.79
N LEU A 119 -16.76 6.99 6.56
CA LEU A 119 -15.39 7.05 6.02
C LEU A 119 -14.91 5.69 5.50
N PHE A 120 -15.37 4.61 6.12
CA PHE A 120 -15.12 3.25 5.63
C PHE A 120 -15.78 3.04 4.27
N ILE A 121 -17.07 3.39 4.15
CA ILE A 121 -17.81 3.25 2.87
C ILE A 121 -17.18 4.11 1.79
N ARG A 122 -16.83 5.37 2.10
CA ARG A 122 -16.16 6.27 1.13
C ARG A 122 -14.80 5.70 0.70
N GLY A 123 -13.98 5.25 1.64
CA GLY A 123 -12.68 4.64 1.35
C GLY A 123 -12.80 3.41 0.44
N LEU A 124 -13.72 2.51 0.76
CA LEU A 124 -13.98 1.29 -0.01
C LEU A 124 -14.54 1.59 -1.40
N SER A 125 -15.42 2.59 -1.52
CA SER A 125 -15.99 3.00 -2.81
C SER A 125 -14.92 3.55 -3.76
N LEU A 126 -13.96 4.34 -3.25
CA LEU A 126 -12.84 4.85 -4.04
C LEU A 126 -11.86 3.73 -4.43
N LEU A 127 -11.63 2.76 -3.55
CA LEU A 127 -10.84 1.57 -3.86
C LEU A 127 -11.50 0.76 -4.99
N ALA A 128 -12.81 0.52 -4.89
CA ALA A 128 -13.57 -0.19 -5.92
C ALA A 128 -13.51 0.56 -7.27
N PHE A 129 -13.65 1.88 -7.25
CA PHE A 129 -13.52 2.72 -8.44
C PHE A 129 -12.13 2.60 -9.09
N LEU A 130 -11.06 2.61 -8.28
CA LEU A 130 -9.69 2.42 -8.75
C LEU A 130 -9.47 1.04 -9.39
N ILE A 131 -10.01 -0.02 -8.78
CA ILE A 131 -9.94 -1.38 -9.33
C ILE A 131 -10.66 -1.44 -10.70
N LEU A 132 -11.83 -0.81 -10.83
CA LEU A 132 -12.57 -0.79 -12.10
C LEU A 132 -11.77 -0.10 -13.22
N ILE A 133 -11.15 1.04 -12.93
CA ILE A 133 -10.28 1.73 -13.89
C ILE A 133 -9.10 0.83 -14.31
N GLN A 134 -8.44 0.21 -13.33
CA GLN A 134 -7.31 -0.71 -13.57
C GLN A 134 -7.71 -1.92 -14.44
N ILE A 135 -8.87 -2.52 -14.19
CA ILE A 135 -9.37 -3.66 -14.97
C ILE A 135 -9.65 -3.23 -16.43
N HIS A 136 -10.27 -2.06 -16.64
CA HIS A 136 -10.51 -1.55 -18.00
C HIS A 136 -9.22 -1.27 -18.76
N LYS A 137 -8.23 -0.65 -18.08
CA LYS A 137 -6.92 -0.34 -18.67
C LYS A 137 -6.14 -1.62 -19.04
N LYS A 138 -6.15 -2.62 -18.16
CA LYS A 138 -5.53 -3.93 -18.42
C LYS A 138 -6.14 -4.62 -19.64
N LYS A 139 -7.47 -4.56 -19.80
CA LYS A 139 -8.15 -5.14 -20.97
C LYS A 139 -7.78 -4.45 -22.28
N GLY A 140 -7.55 -3.13 -22.27
CA GLY A 140 -7.08 -2.38 -23.44
C GLY A 140 -5.68 -2.80 -23.88
N LEU A 141 -4.74 -2.88 -22.93
CA LEU A 141 -3.35 -3.27 -23.20
C LEU A 141 -3.23 -4.71 -23.73
N ILE A 142 -4.05 -5.64 -23.24
CA ILE A 142 -4.04 -7.03 -23.72
C ILE A 142 -4.61 -7.16 -25.14
N ARG A 143 -5.53 -6.27 -25.55
CA ARG A 143 -6.08 -6.25 -26.92
C ARG A 143 -5.05 -5.76 -27.92
N GLU A 144 -4.35 -4.66 -27.62
CA GLU A 144 -3.30 -4.12 -28.48
C GLU A 144 -2.09 -5.07 -28.63
N ALA A 145 -1.82 -5.92 -27.64
CA ALA A 145 -0.73 -6.90 -27.72
C ALA A 145 -1.07 -8.15 -28.56
N LYS A 146 -2.34 -8.31 -28.97
CA LYS A 146 -2.82 -9.46 -29.74
C LYS A 146 -3.02 -9.14 -31.24
N ASP A 147 -3.06 -7.86 -31.59
CA ASP A 147 -3.11 -7.34 -32.96
C ASP A 147 -1.66 -7.10 -33.49
#